data_AF-A7RWI8-F1
#
_entry.id   AF-A7RWI8-F1
#
_cell.length_a   1.000
_cell.length_b   1.000
_cell.length_c   1.000
_cell.angle_alpha   90.00
_cell.angle_beta   90.00
_cell.angle_gamma   90.00
#
_symmetry.space_group_name_H-M   'P 1'
#
loop_
_entity.id
_entity.type
_entity.pdbx_description
1 polymer ?
#
loop_
_entity_poly.entity_id
_entity_poly.type
_entity_poly.pdbx_seq_one_letter_code
_entity_poly.pdbx_strand_id
1 'polypeptide(L)'
;MKQSANIEQDELATVVLEDFKSNTTLHGLPHALNSTRNWRKALWVCLTLGSAAALVTQLTENWETLFSYEIVKFSTPKLHENLTFPAVTICNENSLRKSKVINTSLQEVYEYLRNKTIGNVTDEVLYYPLGMTKMFGEDGHDMRDMLLTASWNGHLVTSQDFQPYFYSKVKSFLRIL
;
A
#
# COMPACT_ATOMS: atom_id res chain seq x y z
N MET A 1 1.60 -21.95 64.78
CA MET A 1 1.36 -22.48 63.41
C MET A 1 1.86 -21.53 62.32
N LYS A 2 1.47 -20.24 62.26
CA LYS A 2 1.99 -19.30 61.24
C LYS A 2 3.51 -19.12 61.24
N GLN A 3 4.14 -19.13 62.41
CA GLN A 3 5.60 -18.97 62.53
C GLN A 3 6.37 -20.18 62.00
N SER A 4 5.88 -21.40 62.23
CA SER A 4 6.49 -22.64 61.73
C SER A 4 6.42 -22.75 60.21
N ALA A 5 5.31 -22.31 59.60
CA ALA A 5 5.14 -22.28 58.14
C ALA A 5 6.03 -21.23 57.45
N ASN A 6 6.23 -20.06 58.07
CA ASN A 6 7.14 -19.03 57.54
C ASN A 6 8.61 -19.47 57.59
N ILE A 7 9.00 -20.23 58.63
CA ILE A 7 10.36 -20.76 58.79
C ILE A 7 10.65 -21.83 57.72
N GLU A 8 9.71 -22.76 57.48
CA GLU A 8 9.85 -23.75 56.40
C GLU A 8 9.94 -23.10 55.01
N GLN A 9 9.18 -22.01 54.78
CA GLN A 9 9.16 -21.32 53.50
C GLN A 9 10.45 -20.52 53.25
N ASP A 10 11.02 -19.89 54.28
CA ASP A 10 12.32 -19.20 54.19
C ASP A 10 13.49 -20.18 54.00
N GLU A 11 13.43 -21.35 54.63
CA GLU A 11 14.43 -22.41 54.46
C GLU A 11 14.39 -22.95 53.03
N LEU A 12 13.19 -23.22 52.49
CA LEU A 12 13.00 -23.63 51.10
C LEU A 12 13.48 -22.56 50.11
N ALA A 13 13.15 -21.28 50.34
CA ALA A 13 13.60 -20.18 49.48
C ALA A 13 15.13 -20.05 49.46
N THR A 14 15.79 -20.28 50.60
CA THR A 14 17.24 -20.24 50.71
C THR A 14 17.90 -21.38 49.93
N VAL A 15 17.37 -22.61 50.05
CA VAL A 15 17.86 -23.78 49.30
C VAL A 15 17.70 -23.58 47.79
N VAL A 16 16.51 -23.12 47.35
CA VAL A 16 16.24 -22.85 45.93
C VAL A 16 17.16 -21.77 45.39
N LEU A 17 17.42 -20.72 46.17
CA LEU A 17 18.29 -19.64 45.74
C LEU A 17 19.74 -20.09 45.62
N GLU A 18 20.25 -20.91 46.53
CA GLU A 18 21.62 -21.46 46.46
C GLU A 18 21.80 -22.42 45.25
N ASP A 19 20.82 -23.27 44.97
CA ASP A 19 20.84 -24.11 43.76
C ASP A 19 20.80 -23.25 42.48
N PHE A 20 19.93 -22.24 42.45
CA PHE A 20 19.81 -21.35 41.29
C PHE A 20 21.07 -20.51 41.03
N LYS A 21 21.76 -20.06 42.08
CA LYS A 21 23.04 -19.35 41.98
C LYS A 21 24.13 -20.16 41.31
N SER A 22 24.10 -21.49 41.47
CA SER A 22 25.15 -22.39 40.99
C SER A 22 24.80 -23.04 39.65
N ASN A 23 23.51 -23.26 39.36
CA ASN A 23 23.04 -24.02 38.21
C ASN A 23 22.31 -23.20 37.13
N THR A 24 22.29 -21.87 37.21
CA THR A 24 21.68 -21.02 36.16
C THR A 24 22.60 -20.78 34.96
N THR A 25 22.01 -20.72 33.76
CA THR A 25 22.70 -20.32 32.52
C THR A 25 22.73 -18.80 32.32
N LEU A 26 22.11 -18.02 33.23
CA LEU A 26 22.11 -16.57 33.16
C LEU A 26 23.46 -16.01 33.62
N HIS A 27 24.35 -15.75 32.66
CA HIS A 27 25.76 -15.38 32.84
C HIS A 27 26.07 -14.37 33.97
N GLY A 28 25.29 -13.30 34.13
CA GLY A 28 25.57 -12.25 35.12
C GLY A 28 25.10 -12.56 36.55
N LEU A 29 24.13 -13.47 36.70
CA LEU A 29 23.42 -13.67 37.95
C LEU A 29 24.22 -14.47 39.01
N PRO A 30 24.94 -15.56 38.67
CA PRO A 30 25.87 -16.21 39.58
C PRO A 30 26.90 -15.24 40.16
N HIS A 31 27.41 -14.31 39.34
CA HIS A 31 28.41 -13.33 39.79
C HIS A 31 27.82 -12.25 40.69
N ALA A 32 26.60 -11.79 40.41
CA ALA A 32 25.88 -10.86 41.26
C ALA A 32 25.60 -11.44 42.66
N LEU A 33 25.32 -12.74 42.72
CA LEU A 33 24.88 -13.42 43.94
C LEU A 33 26.03 -14.07 44.75
N ASN A 34 27.06 -14.63 44.09
CA ASN A 34 28.18 -15.33 44.74
C ASN A 34 29.41 -14.45 45.04
N SER A 35 29.46 -13.20 44.54
CA SER A 35 30.63 -12.34 44.77
C SER A 35 30.80 -12.00 46.25
N THR A 36 32.00 -12.12 46.82
CA THR A 36 32.24 -11.88 48.25
C THR A 36 32.30 -10.40 48.64
N ARG A 37 32.64 -9.50 47.70
CA ARG A 37 32.81 -8.06 47.97
C ARG A 37 31.63 -7.25 47.45
N ASN A 38 31.08 -6.37 48.28
CA ASN A 38 29.85 -5.61 47.99
C ASN A 38 29.93 -4.75 46.71
N TRP A 39 31.06 -4.09 46.43
CA TRP A 39 31.19 -3.29 45.19
C TRP A 39 31.16 -4.15 43.92
N ARG A 40 31.68 -5.38 43.99
CA ARG A 40 31.65 -6.33 42.86
C ARG A 40 30.24 -6.85 42.64
N LYS A 41 29.48 -7.11 43.72
CA LYS A 41 28.04 -7.44 43.63
C LYS A 41 27.28 -6.32 42.93
N ALA A 42 27.44 -5.08 43.40
CA ALA A 42 26.80 -3.91 42.81
C ALA A 42 27.15 -3.76 41.33
N LEU A 43 28.42 -3.90 40.96
CA LEU A 43 28.86 -3.87 39.57
C LEU A 43 28.16 -4.94 38.71
N TRP A 44 28.14 -6.20 39.16
CA TRP A 44 27.50 -7.29 38.43
C TRP A 44 25.99 -7.13 38.31
N VAL A 45 25.34 -6.62 39.35
CA VAL A 45 23.91 -6.26 39.31
C VAL A 45 23.67 -5.18 38.25
N CYS A 46 24.45 -4.09 38.26
CA CYS A 46 24.32 -3.01 37.29
C CYS A 46 24.56 -3.50 35.85
N LEU A 47 25.60 -4.31 35.63
CA LEU A 47 25.90 -4.87 34.30
C LEU A 47 24.80 -5.81 33.81
N THR A 48 24.30 -6.68 34.69
CA THR A 48 23.22 -7.63 34.35
C THR A 48 21.94 -6.89 34.01
N LEU A 49 21.53 -5.93 34.84
CA LEU A 49 20.35 -5.10 34.59
C LEU A 49 20.50 -4.25 33.32
N GLY A 50 21.68 -3.66 33.11
CA GLY A 50 21.98 -2.90 31.90
C GLY A 50 21.88 -3.76 30.64
N SER A 51 22.42 -4.99 30.68
CA SER A 51 22.32 -5.94 29.57
C SER A 51 20.88 -6.38 29.29
N ALA A 52 20.08 -6.59 30.34
CA ALA A 52 18.67 -6.95 30.21
C ALA A 52 17.86 -5.81 29.60
N ALA A 53 18.10 -4.56 30.04
CA ALA A 53 17.45 -3.39 29.47
C ALA A 53 17.81 -3.20 27.99
N ALA A 54 19.10 -3.31 27.65
CA ALA A 54 19.56 -3.22 26.26
C ALA A 54 18.95 -4.32 25.38
N LEU A 55 18.85 -5.55 25.89
CA LEU A 55 18.20 -6.66 25.20
C LEU A 55 16.72 -6.36 24.93
N VAL A 56 15.98 -5.86 25.92
CA VAL A 56 14.56 -5.50 25.75
C VAL A 56 14.40 -4.40 24.71
N THR A 57 15.23 -3.36 24.74
CA THR A 57 15.22 -2.30 23.72
C THR A 57 15.46 -2.87 22.32
N GLN A 58 16.50 -3.69 22.14
CA GLN A 58 16.78 -4.31 20.85
C GLN A 58 15.65 -5.21 20.37
N LEU A 59 15.04 -6.01 21.27
CA LEU A 59 13.92 -6.88 20.89
C LEU A 59 12.71 -6.06 20.43
N THR A 60 12.41 -4.95 21.08
CA THR A 60 11.32 -4.04 20.67
C THR A 60 11.61 -3.43 19.30
N GLU A 61 12.79 -2.88 19.07
CA GLU A 61 13.18 -2.29 17.78
C GLU A 61 13.14 -3.33 16.64
N ASN A 62 13.64 -4.53 16.90
CA ASN A 62 13.58 -5.64 15.93
C ASN A 62 12.14 -6.10 15.68
N TRP A 63 11.30 -6.13 16.71
CA TRP A 63 9.88 -6.45 16.57
C TRP A 63 9.17 -5.42 15.69
N GLU A 64 9.33 -4.13 15.98
CA GLU A 64 8.74 -3.06 15.17
C GLU A 64 9.22 -3.11 13.72
N THR A 65 10.52 -3.38 13.51
CA THR A 65 11.11 -3.53 12.17
C THR A 65 10.55 -4.75 11.44
N LEU A 66 10.36 -5.87 12.12
CA LEU A 66 9.77 -7.08 11.53
C LEU A 66 8.32 -6.84 11.10
N PHE A 67 7.54 -6.12 11.93
CA PHE A 67 6.12 -5.85 11.70
C PHE A 67 5.85 -4.59 10.87
N SER A 68 6.88 -3.82 10.52
CA SER A 68 6.75 -2.74 9.52
C SER A 68 6.57 -3.28 8.10
N TYR A 69 6.85 -4.59 7.89
CA TYR A 69 6.80 -5.24 6.58
C TYR A 69 7.52 -4.44 5.49
N GLU A 70 8.62 -3.78 5.85
CA GLU A 70 9.35 -2.97 4.89
C GLU A 70 9.98 -3.87 3.82
N ILE A 71 9.50 -3.72 2.58
CA ILE A 71 10.02 -4.47 1.43
C ILE A 71 11.06 -3.60 0.73
N VAL A 72 12.33 -3.98 0.85
CA VAL A 72 13.39 -3.36 0.06
C VAL A 72 13.27 -3.82 -1.39
N LYS A 73 12.95 -2.89 -2.29
CA LYS A 73 12.85 -3.16 -3.74
C LYS A 73 14.13 -2.74 -4.43
N PHE A 74 14.80 -3.69 -5.06
CA PHE A 74 15.94 -3.41 -5.93
C PHE A 74 15.47 -3.37 -7.38
N SER A 75 15.71 -2.26 -8.07
CA SER A 75 15.51 -2.16 -9.52
C SER A 75 16.87 -2.11 -10.19
N THR A 76 17.17 -3.11 -11.02
CA THR A 76 18.35 -3.10 -11.89
C THR A 76 17.87 -2.78 -13.31
N PRO A 77 18.42 -1.75 -13.97
CA PRO A 77 18.07 -1.48 -15.35
C PRO A 77 18.59 -2.65 -16.21
N LYS A 78 17.67 -3.40 -16.79
CA LYS A 78 17.98 -4.47 -17.74
C LYS A 78 17.87 -3.90 -19.14
N LEU A 79 18.96 -3.94 -19.90
CA LEU A 79 18.93 -3.62 -21.31
C LEU A 79 18.31 -4.82 -22.05
N HIS A 80 17.18 -4.58 -22.71
CA HIS A 80 16.50 -5.56 -23.53
C HIS A 80 16.62 -5.12 -25.00
N GLU A 81 17.11 -6.01 -25.87
CA GLU A 81 17.27 -5.73 -27.30
C GLU A 81 15.91 -5.51 -28.01
N ASN A 82 14.86 -6.18 -27.52
CA ASN A 82 13.50 -6.06 -28.03
C ASN A 82 12.54 -5.77 -26.87
N LEU A 83 11.77 -4.69 -27.00
CA LEU A 83 10.72 -4.31 -26.06
C LEU A 83 9.37 -4.27 -26.78
N THR A 84 8.34 -4.80 -26.15
CA THR A 84 6.97 -4.68 -26.66
C THR A 84 6.54 -3.22 -26.59
N PHE A 85 6.17 -2.65 -27.73
CA PHE A 85 5.61 -1.30 -27.77
C PHE A 85 4.30 -1.26 -26.96
N PRO A 86 4.13 -0.31 -26.02
CA PRO A 86 2.94 -0.25 -25.19
C PRO A 86 1.71 0.12 -26.02
N ALA A 87 0.53 -0.21 -25.50
CA ALA A 87 -0.71 0.32 -26.04
C ALA A 87 -0.75 1.84 -25.84
N VAL A 88 -0.97 2.59 -26.93
CA VAL A 88 -1.13 4.04 -26.90
C VAL A 88 -2.61 4.37 -27.04
N THR A 89 -3.19 4.94 -25.99
CA THR A 89 -4.58 5.42 -26.01
C THR A 89 -4.59 6.92 -26.28
N ILE A 90 -5.20 7.32 -27.39
CA ILE A 90 -5.37 8.73 -27.78
C ILE A 90 -6.87 9.06 -27.65
N CYS A 91 -7.19 10.13 -26.94
CA CYS A 91 -8.55 10.66 -26.84
C CYS A 91 -8.53 12.15 -27.18
N ASN A 92 -9.49 12.61 -27.97
CA ASN A 92 -9.69 14.02 -28.18
C ASN A 92 -10.26 14.64 -26.89
N GLU A 93 -9.68 15.75 -26.42
CA GLU A 93 -10.22 16.46 -25.25
C GLU A 93 -11.66 16.91 -25.48
N ASN A 94 -12.01 17.26 -26.72
CA ASN A 94 -13.39 17.49 -27.06
C ASN A 94 -14.11 16.15 -27.22
N SER A 95 -14.96 15.77 -26.26
CA SER A 95 -15.60 14.45 -26.26
C SER A 95 -16.63 14.24 -27.36
N LEU A 96 -17.20 15.32 -27.93
CA LEU A 96 -18.30 15.24 -28.91
C LEU A 96 -18.13 16.25 -30.05
N ARG A 97 -18.53 15.88 -31.26
CA ARG A 97 -18.56 16.79 -32.40
C ARG A 97 -19.80 17.68 -32.31
N LYS A 98 -19.61 18.99 -32.13
CA LYS A 98 -20.72 19.96 -32.04
C LYS A 98 -21.70 19.84 -33.21
N SER A 99 -21.21 19.58 -34.41
CA SER A 99 -22.01 19.38 -35.63
C SER A 99 -22.92 18.15 -35.61
N LYS A 100 -22.61 17.15 -34.79
CA LYS A 100 -23.40 15.92 -34.64
C LYS A 100 -24.46 16.03 -33.54
N VAL A 101 -24.27 16.96 -32.60
CA VAL A 101 -25.13 17.07 -31.41
C VAL A 101 -26.14 18.22 -31.49
N ILE A 102 -25.83 19.33 -32.17
CA ILE A 102 -26.78 20.44 -32.35
C ILE A 102 -28.05 19.93 -33.09
N ASN A 103 -29.23 20.37 -32.65
CA ASN A 103 -30.56 20.01 -33.16
C ASN A 103 -30.96 18.53 -32.94
N THR A 104 -30.34 17.86 -31.99
CA THR A 104 -30.71 16.49 -31.57
C THR A 104 -31.22 16.48 -30.14
N SER A 105 -31.84 15.39 -29.71
CA SER A 105 -32.22 15.16 -28.30
C SER A 105 -31.01 15.14 -27.35
N LEU A 106 -29.79 15.10 -27.87
CA LEU A 106 -28.54 15.09 -27.10
C LEU A 106 -27.97 16.49 -26.87
N GLN A 107 -28.56 17.54 -27.47
CA GLN A 107 -28.09 18.92 -27.32
C GLN A 107 -28.11 19.40 -25.87
N GLU A 108 -29.15 19.05 -25.10
CA GLU A 108 -29.27 19.39 -23.68
C GLU A 108 -28.15 18.76 -22.84
N VAL A 109 -27.82 17.49 -23.14
CA VAL A 109 -26.73 16.76 -22.49
C VAL A 109 -25.37 17.38 -22.83
N TYR A 110 -25.17 17.78 -24.08
CA TYR A 110 -23.93 18.43 -24.52
C TYR A 110 -23.71 19.79 -23.87
N GLU A 111 -24.72 20.66 -23.79
CA GLU A 111 -24.59 21.96 -23.12
C GLU A 111 -24.36 21.79 -21.61
N TYR A 112 -24.95 20.75 -20.99
CA TYR A 112 -24.64 20.39 -19.61
C TYR A 112 -23.18 19.96 -19.42
N LEU A 113 -22.67 19.02 -20.23
CA LEU A 113 -21.28 18.55 -20.16
C LEU A 113 -20.28 19.67 -20.40
N ARG A 114 -20.61 20.60 -21.28
CA ARG A 114 -19.80 21.78 -21.60
C ARG A 114 -19.81 22.81 -20.48
N ASN A 115 -20.96 23.06 -19.86
CA ASN A 115 -21.17 24.10 -18.87
C ASN A 115 -21.29 23.51 -17.46
N LYS A 116 -20.20 22.89 -16.98
CA LYS A 116 -20.01 22.12 -15.71
C LYS A 116 -20.49 22.82 -14.40
N THR A 117 -21.14 23.98 -14.50
CA THR A 117 -21.69 24.84 -13.45
C THR A 117 -23.20 24.74 -13.28
N ILE A 118 -23.94 24.03 -14.15
CA ILE A 118 -25.39 23.84 -13.98
C ILE A 118 -25.60 22.80 -12.87
N GLY A 119 -25.81 23.29 -11.65
CA GLY A 119 -26.26 22.48 -10.52
C GLY A 119 -27.59 21.78 -10.82
N ASN A 120 -27.68 20.53 -10.34
CA ASN A 120 -28.84 19.63 -10.37
C ASN A 120 -29.29 19.20 -11.77
N VAL A 121 -28.49 18.31 -12.37
CA VAL A 121 -29.03 17.34 -13.33
C VAL A 121 -29.69 16.23 -12.55
N THR A 122 -30.96 15.96 -12.85
CA THR A 122 -31.68 14.80 -12.32
C THR A 122 -30.97 13.53 -12.78
N ASP A 123 -30.87 12.54 -11.89
CA ASP A 123 -30.23 11.23 -12.16
C ASP A 123 -30.76 10.55 -13.44
N GLU A 124 -31.93 10.99 -13.92
CA GLU A 124 -32.59 10.58 -15.15
C GLU A 124 -31.78 10.85 -16.44
N VAL A 125 -31.03 11.96 -16.52
CA VAL A 125 -30.17 12.25 -17.70
C VAL A 125 -28.92 11.36 -17.73
N LEU A 126 -28.41 10.98 -16.55
CA LEU A 126 -27.27 10.08 -16.42
C LEU A 126 -27.67 8.60 -16.62
N TYR A 127 -28.97 8.29 -16.48
CA TYR A 127 -29.55 6.95 -16.60
C TYR A 127 -29.96 6.56 -18.04
N TYR A 128 -29.42 7.22 -19.07
CA TYR A 128 -29.49 6.75 -20.46
C TYR A 128 -28.19 6.01 -20.87
N PRO A 129 -27.90 4.80 -20.36
CA PRO A 129 -26.71 4.05 -20.77
C PRO A 129 -26.72 3.67 -22.26
N LEU A 130 -27.93 3.47 -22.83
CA LEU A 130 -28.11 3.22 -24.27
C LEU A 130 -27.88 4.51 -25.11
N GLY A 131 -28.19 5.68 -24.54
CA GLY A 131 -27.98 6.98 -25.18
C GLY A 131 -26.52 7.42 -25.15
N MET A 132 -25.80 7.21 -24.03
CA MET A 132 -24.40 7.61 -23.91
C MET A 132 -23.45 6.78 -24.79
N THR A 133 -23.65 5.46 -24.85
CA THR A 133 -22.85 4.60 -25.73
C THR A 133 -23.06 4.95 -27.21
N LYS A 134 -24.31 5.22 -27.61
CA LYS A 134 -24.64 5.73 -28.94
C LYS A 134 -24.06 7.12 -29.20
N MET A 135 -24.17 8.04 -28.23
CA MET A 135 -23.64 9.41 -28.33
C MET A 135 -22.11 9.43 -28.49
N PHE A 136 -21.37 8.70 -27.65
CA PHE A 136 -19.91 8.66 -27.78
C PHE A 136 -19.46 7.82 -28.98
N GLY A 137 -20.24 6.80 -29.38
CA GLY A 137 -19.92 5.95 -30.52
C GLY A 137 -20.19 6.58 -31.89
N GLU A 138 -21.31 7.29 -32.04
CA GLU A 138 -21.74 7.89 -33.31
C GLU A 138 -21.36 9.38 -33.40
N ASP A 139 -21.51 10.12 -32.30
CA ASP A 139 -21.31 11.58 -32.27
C ASP A 139 -19.93 12.00 -31.73
N GLY A 140 -19.15 11.05 -31.21
CA GLY A 140 -17.74 11.20 -30.86
C GLY A 140 -16.85 11.42 -32.09
N HIS A 141 -15.55 11.67 -31.89
CA HIS A 141 -14.61 11.84 -32.99
C HIS A 141 -14.20 10.49 -33.59
N ASP A 142 -14.17 10.43 -34.92
CA ASP A 142 -13.71 9.26 -35.65
C ASP A 142 -12.20 9.36 -35.90
N MET A 143 -11.47 8.26 -35.70
CA MET A 143 -10.02 8.23 -35.94
C MET A 143 -9.69 8.52 -37.40
N ARG A 144 -10.56 8.15 -38.35
CA ARG A 144 -10.40 8.45 -39.78
C ARG A 144 -10.31 9.95 -40.06
N ASP A 145 -11.02 10.76 -39.28
CA ASP A 145 -11.07 12.22 -39.46
C ASP A 145 -9.92 12.93 -38.72
N MET A 146 -9.36 12.29 -37.68
CA MET A 146 -8.29 12.86 -36.85
C MET A 146 -6.89 12.44 -37.29
N LEU A 147 -6.73 11.24 -37.85
CA LEU A 147 -5.45 10.67 -38.22
C LEU A 147 -4.99 11.21 -39.59
N LEU A 148 -4.14 12.24 -39.58
CA LEU A 148 -3.59 12.80 -40.81
C LEU A 148 -2.46 11.95 -41.39
N THR A 149 -1.51 11.56 -40.54
CA THR A 149 -0.39 10.68 -40.90
C THR A 149 0.14 9.98 -39.65
N ALA A 150 0.51 8.71 -39.79
CA ALA A 150 1.16 7.95 -38.73
C ALA A 150 2.03 6.85 -39.33
N SER A 151 3.16 6.58 -38.69
CA SER A 151 4.05 5.49 -39.07
C SER A 151 4.65 4.84 -37.85
N TRP A 152 4.79 3.52 -37.90
CA TRP A 152 5.43 2.72 -36.87
C TRP A 152 6.46 1.79 -37.50
N ASN A 153 7.72 1.88 -37.07
CA ASN A 153 8.85 1.12 -37.62
C ASN A 153 8.94 1.18 -39.16
N GLY A 154 8.65 2.34 -39.76
CA GLY A 154 8.67 2.54 -41.21
C GLY A 154 7.46 1.99 -41.96
N HIS A 155 6.52 1.33 -41.27
CA HIS A 155 5.23 0.94 -41.83
C HIS A 155 4.20 2.05 -41.65
N LEU A 156 3.32 2.23 -42.64
CA LEU A 156 2.20 3.17 -42.56
C LEU A 156 1.15 2.63 -41.57
N VAL A 157 0.69 3.48 -40.67
CA VAL A 157 -0.40 3.18 -39.71
C VAL A 157 -1.67 3.86 -40.18
N THR A 158 -2.77 3.13 -40.15
CA THR A 158 -4.10 3.58 -40.58
C THR A 158 -5.07 3.63 -39.41
N SER A 159 -6.25 4.21 -39.64
CA SER A 159 -7.33 4.23 -38.65
C SER A 159 -7.83 2.84 -38.25
N GLN A 160 -7.61 1.81 -39.07
CA GLN A 160 -7.99 0.42 -38.78
C GLN A 160 -7.08 -0.23 -37.74
N ASP A 161 -5.86 0.28 -37.55
CA ASP A 161 -4.91 -0.18 -36.54
C ASP A 161 -5.25 0.34 -35.14
N PHE A 162 -6.28 1.19 -35.03
CA PHE A 162 -6.80 1.68 -33.76
C PHE A 162 -8.12 1.01 -33.41
N GLN A 163 -8.21 0.50 -32.17
CA GLN A 163 -9.44 -0.06 -31.64
C GLN A 163 -10.22 1.01 -30.86
N PRO A 164 -11.52 1.23 -31.16
CA PRO A 164 -12.34 2.15 -30.37
C PRO A 164 -12.51 1.60 -28.94
N TYR A 165 -12.32 2.47 -27.95
CA TYR A 165 -12.50 2.14 -26.55
C TYR A 165 -13.40 3.18 -25.87
N PHE A 166 -14.51 2.73 -25.30
CA PHE A 166 -15.44 3.58 -24.57
C PHE A 166 -15.24 3.40 -23.07
N TYR A 167 -14.70 4.44 -22.43
CA TYR A 167 -14.53 4.43 -20.98
C TYR A 167 -15.82 4.87 -20.29
N SER A 168 -16.54 3.91 -19.71
CA SER A 168 -17.63 4.23 -18.79
C SER A 168 -17.06 4.52 -17.42
N LYS A 169 -17.03 5.80 -17.02
CA LYS A 169 -16.63 6.20 -15.66
C LYS A 169 -17.78 5.98 -14.68
N VAL A 170 -18.29 4.75 -14.58
CA VAL A 170 -19.08 4.37 -13.41
C VAL A 170 -18.09 4.24 -12.26
N LYS A 171 -18.10 5.19 -11.32
CA LYS A 171 -17.42 5.03 -10.03
C LYS A 171 -18.06 3.81 -9.34
N SER A 172 -17.56 2.61 -9.61
CA SER A 172 -17.67 1.51 -8.67
C SER A 172 -16.80 1.89 -7.48
N PHE A 173 -17.44 2.42 -6.43
CA PHE A 173 -16.88 2.40 -5.09
C PHE A 173 -16.65 0.94 -4.71
N LEU A 174 -15.50 0.38 -5.10
CA LEU A 174 -15.02 -0.85 -4.53
C LEU A 174 -14.46 -0.49 -3.16
N ARG A 175 -15.34 -0.51 -2.16
CA ARG A 175 -14.98 -0.44 -0.74
C ARG A 175 -14.39 -1.82 -0.39
N ILE A 176 -13.07 -1.94 -0.49
CA ILE A 176 -12.36 -3.11 0.04
C ILE A 176 -12.39 -2.97 1.56
N LEU A 177 -13.04 -3.93 2.22
CA LEU A 177 -12.94 -4.19 3.66
C LEU A 177 -11.54 -4.71 4.00
#